data_AF-A0A1L7VVV6-F1
#
_entry.id   AF-A0A1L7VVV6-F1
#
_cell.length_a   1.000
_cell.length_b   1.000
_cell.length_c   1.000
_cell.angle_alpha   90.00
_cell.angle_beta   90.00
_cell.angle_gamma   90.00
#
_symmetry.space_group_name_H-M   'P 1'
#
loop_
_entity.id
_entity.type
_entity.pdbx_description
1 polymer ?
#
loop_
_entity_poly.entity_id
_entity_poly.type
_entity_poly.pdbx_seq_one_letter_code
_entity_poly.pdbx_strand_id
1 'polypeptide(L)'
;MKFTTTLFGLFASQALAVNMYSAPNAAAECGALGVAEWDLDALPADTEVSELRKCKEHPLSLKIHSRNPDSTKVNVLEKRKCTSSIHKPKFGCDKHWCWQNCGSRKEEEWGAWCWSAHKDGTGDWMSCSTASDCPSDDKYCAKGDCKQCGCGC
;
A
#
# COMPACT_ATOMS: atom_id res chain seq x y z
N MET A 1 -25.77 -58.42 -10.62
CA MET A 1 -25.12 -57.48 -9.67
C MET A 1 -24.15 -56.65 -10.50
N LYS A 2 -24.27 -55.31 -10.49
CA LYS A 2 -23.44 -54.39 -11.29
C LYS A 2 -22.53 -53.62 -10.32
N PHE A 3 -21.22 -53.76 -10.45
CA PHE A 3 -20.24 -53.01 -9.67
C PHE A 3 -19.85 -51.76 -10.47
N THR A 4 -20.21 -50.60 -9.95
CA THR A 4 -19.84 -49.30 -10.51
C THR A 4 -18.54 -48.87 -9.84
N THR A 5 -17.43 -48.91 -10.58
CA THR A 5 -16.11 -48.50 -10.11
C THR A 5 -15.99 -46.98 -10.16
N THR A 6 -15.91 -46.33 -9.01
CA THR A 6 -15.67 -44.88 -8.91
C THR A 6 -14.18 -44.60 -8.94
N LEU A 7 -13.70 -43.95 -10.00
CA LEU A 7 -12.30 -43.52 -10.16
C LEU A 7 -12.13 -42.17 -9.45
N PHE A 8 -11.40 -42.14 -8.32
CA PHE A 8 -10.99 -40.90 -7.66
C PHE A 8 -9.76 -40.32 -8.38
N GLY A 9 -9.96 -39.25 -9.14
CA GLY A 9 -8.87 -38.46 -9.74
C GLY A 9 -8.15 -37.62 -8.69
N LEU A 10 -6.86 -37.88 -8.49
CA LEU A 10 -5.94 -37.03 -7.72
C LEU A 10 -5.62 -35.77 -8.52
N PHE A 11 -6.18 -34.63 -8.11
CA PHE A 11 -5.71 -33.32 -8.55
C PHE A 11 -4.45 -32.96 -7.77
N ALA A 12 -3.29 -32.96 -8.42
CA ALA A 12 -2.06 -32.42 -7.87
C ALA A 12 -2.15 -30.88 -7.89
N SER A 13 -2.35 -30.27 -6.72
CA SER A 13 -2.30 -28.82 -6.55
C SER A 13 -0.84 -28.36 -6.67
N GLN A 14 -0.48 -27.78 -7.81
CA GLN A 14 0.85 -27.20 -8.01
C GLN A 14 0.85 -25.82 -7.35
N ALA A 15 1.50 -25.70 -6.20
CA ALA A 15 1.75 -24.41 -5.57
C ALA A 15 2.78 -23.66 -6.42
N LEU A 16 2.37 -22.58 -7.09
CA LEU A 16 3.30 -21.63 -7.70
C LEU A 16 4.13 -21.00 -6.57
N ALA A 17 5.44 -21.24 -6.58
CA ALA A 17 6.36 -20.59 -5.67
C ALA A 17 6.48 -19.11 -6.06
N VAL A 18 5.87 -18.22 -5.28
CA VAL A 18 6.03 -16.76 -5.42
C VAL A 18 7.36 -16.34 -4.79
N ASN A 19 8.15 -15.55 -5.51
CA ASN A 19 9.45 -15.05 -5.03
C ASN A 19 9.25 -13.80 -4.17
N MET A 20 8.80 -14.02 -2.93
CA MET A 20 8.49 -12.95 -1.98
C MET A 20 9.74 -12.51 -1.21
N TYR A 21 9.95 -11.21 -1.11
CA TYR A 21 11.01 -10.58 -0.32
C TYR A 21 10.46 -9.79 0.86
N SER A 22 11.13 -9.91 2.00
CA SER A 22 10.96 -9.04 3.16
C SER A 22 12.33 -8.62 3.67
N ALA A 23 12.47 -7.35 4.03
CA ALA A 23 13.74 -6.85 4.55
C ALA A 23 14.12 -7.54 5.89
N PRO A 24 15.42 -7.80 6.13
CA PRO A 24 15.87 -8.42 7.36
C PRO A 24 15.54 -7.54 8.58
N ASN A 25 15.24 -8.17 9.71
CA ASN A 25 14.83 -7.54 10.98
C ASN A 25 13.54 -6.68 10.90
N ALA A 26 12.81 -6.71 9.79
CA ALA A 26 11.62 -5.89 9.59
C ALA A 26 10.55 -6.08 10.67
N ALA A 27 10.35 -7.30 11.17
CA ALA A 27 9.33 -7.57 12.18
C ALA A 27 9.57 -6.79 13.48
N ALA A 28 10.83 -6.71 13.92
CA ALA A 28 11.21 -5.99 15.12
C ALA A 28 11.12 -4.46 14.93
N GLU A 29 11.51 -3.97 13.75
CA GLU A 29 11.53 -2.54 13.47
C GLU A 29 10.15 -1.96 13.15
N CYS A 30 9.31 -2.71 12.44
CA CYS A 30 8.01 -2.22 12.00
C CYS A 30 6.91 -2.39 13.05
N GLY A 31 7.01 -3.40 13.92
CA GLY A 31 6.02 -3.67 14.95
C GLY A 31 4.59 -3.66 14.41
N ALA A 32 3.75 -2.75 14.92
CA ALA A 32 2.35 -2.63 14.52
C ALA A 32 2.12 -2.13 13.07
N LEU A 33 3.14 -1.60 12.39
CA LEU A 33 3.04 -1.23 10.97
C LEU A 33 3.07 -2.45 10.03
N GLY A 34 3.46 -3.62 10.54
CA GLY A 34 3.64 -4.83 9.75
C GLY A 34 4.86 -4.76 8.82
N VAL A 35 5.29 -5.93 8.37
CA VAL A 35 6.40 -6.08 7.43
C VAL A 35 5.86 -6.00 6.01
N ALA A 36 6.54 -5.23 5.15
CA ALA A 36 6.24 -5.24 3.73
C ALA A 36 6.78 -6.52 3.09
N GLU A 37 5.92 -7.18 2.31
CA GLU A 37 6.27 -8.33 1.50
C GLU A 37 6.15 -7.93 0.03
N TRP A 38 7.21 -8.15 -0.73
CA TRP A 38 7.34 -7.71 -2.12
C TRP A 38 7.48 -8.91 -3.03
N ASP A 39 6.62 -8.99 -4.04
CA ASP A 39 6.77 -9.95 -5.13
C ASP A 39 7.87 -9.45 -6.06
N LEU A 40 9.04 -10.07 -6.01
CA LEU A 40 10.20 -9.66 -6.82
C LEU A 40 9.94 -9.83 -8.32
N ASP A 41 9.04 -10.73 -8.71
CA ASP A 41 8.70 -10.96 -10.12
C ASP A 41 7.77 -9.86 -10.67
N ALA A 42 7.09 -9.13 -9.77
CA ALA A 42 6.22 -8.00 -10.10
C ALA A 42 6.95 -6.64 -10.07
N LEU A 43 8.21 -6.60 -9.62
CA LEU A 43 9.00 -5.38 -9.58
C LEU A 43 9.66 -5.11 -10.96
N PRO A 44 9.89 -3.83 -11.31
CA PRO A 44 10.76 -3.49 -12.43
C PRO A 44 12.14 -4.16 -12.29
N ALA A 45 12.70 -4.64 -13.40
CA ALA A 45 13.91 -5.47 -13.42
C ALA A 45 15.17 -4.80 -12.81
N ASP A 46 15.17 -3.48 -12.66
CA ASP A 46 16.23 -2.66 -12.08
C ASP A 46 15.95 -2.22 -10.63
N THR A 47 14.89 -2.73 -10.00
CA THR A 47 14.56 -2.39 -8.61
C THR A 47 15.46 -3.14 -7.64
N GLU A 48 16.35 -2.41 -6.98
CA GLU A 48 17.17 -2.95 -5.91
C GLU A 48 16.34 -3.17 -4.63
N VAL A 49 16.46 -4.35 -4.03
CA VAL A 49 15.69 -4.72 -2.81
C VAL A 49 15.99 -3.81 -1.60
N SER A 50 17.13 -3.11 -1.64
CA SER A 50 17.52 -2.13 -0.62
C SER A 50 16.74 -0.81 -0.71
N GLU A 51 16.09 -0.58 -1.85
CA GLU A 51 15.30 0.63 -2.10
C GLU A 51 13.81 0.43 -1.77
N LEU A 52 13.41 -0.81 -1.50
CA LEU A 52 12.07 -1.17 -1.06
C LEU A 52 11.87 -0.81 0.41
N ARG A 53 10.72 -0.23 0.75
CA ARG A 53 10.42 0.05 2.16
C ARG A 53 10.27 -1.25 2.94
N LYS A 54 10.74 -1.18 4.19
CA LYS A 54 10.71 -2.28 5.16
C LYS A 54 9.31 -2.48 5.76
N CYS A 55 8.62 -1.39 6.09
CA CYS A 55 7.34 -1.44 6.79
C CYS A 55 6.16 -1.28 5.82
N LYS A 56 5.13 -2.10 6.05
CA LYS A 56 3.95 -2.20 5.19
C LYS A 56 3.10 -0.93 5.24
N GLU A 57 2.71 -0.51 6.44
CA GLU A 57 1.85 0.66 6.63
C GLU A 57 2.65 1.96 6.79
N HIS A 58 2.00 3.09 6.48
CA HIS A 58 2.57 4.43 6.66
C HIS A 58 2.74 4.75 8.16
N PRO A 59 3.81 5.45 8.61
CA PRO A 59 4.08 5.69 10.02
C PRO A 59 2.93 6.37 10.79
N LEU A 60 2.15 7.22 10.11
CA LEU A 60 0.99 7.87 10.74
C LEU A 60 -0.15 6.88 11.08
N SER A 61 -0.16 5.67 10.53
CA SER A 61 -1.11 4.60 10.89
C SER A 61 -0.89 4.07 12.31
N LEU A 62 0.26 4.30 12.94
CA LEU A 62 0.47 3.93 14.35
C LEU A 62 -0.49 4.64 15.30
N LYS A 63 -0.80 5.93 15.06
CA LYS A 63 -1.73 6.72 15.88
C LYS A 63 -3.18 6.22 15.84
N ILE A 64 -3.43 5.27 14.95
CA ILE A 64 -4.71 4.64 14.68
C ILE A 64 -4.79 3.28 15.36
N HIS A 65 -3.77 2.44 15.16
CA HIS A 65 -3.68 1.13 15.81
C HIS A 65 -3.69 1.25 17.34
N SER A 66 -3.13 2.33 17.90
CA SER A 66 -3.18 2.61 19.35
C SER A 66 -4.56 3.01 19.88
N ARG A 67 -5.48 3.49 19.04
CA ARG A 67 -6.84 3.92 19.46
C ARG A 67 -7.93 2.92 19.09
N ASN A 68 -7.72 2.10 18.07
CA ASN A 68 -8.61 1.01 17.71
C ASN A 68 -7.77 -0.14 17.10
N PRO A 69 -7.58 -1.27 17.80
CA PRO A 69 -6.75 -2.37 17.30
C PRO A 69 -7.40 -3.14 16.12
N ASP A 70 -8.69 -2.93 15.83
CA ASP A 70 -9.42 -3.54 14.70
C ASP A 70 -9.37 -2.66 13.42
N SER A 71 -8.33 -1.85 13.26
CA SER A 71 -8.28 -0.72 12.32
C SER A 71 -8.05 -1.08 10.84
N THR A 72 -8.75 -2.08 10.33
CA THR A 72 -8.92 -2.27 8.88
C THR A 72 -9.57 -1.05 8.19
N LYS A 73 -10.10 -0.07 8.94
CA LYS A 73 -10.90 1.06 8.42
C LYS A 73 -10.59 2.45 8.97
N VAL A 74 -9.46 2.65 9.64
CA VAL A 74 -9.26 3.93 10.35
C VAL A 74 -8.47 4.90 9.48
N ASN A 75 -9.18 5.86 8.92
CA ASN A 75 -8.64 6.91 8.05
C ASN A 75 -7.59 7.75 8.79
N VAL A 76 -6.31 7.62 8.46
CA VAL A 76 -5.20 8.41 9.04
C VAL A 76 -5.34 9.91 8.77
N LEU A 77 -6.13 10.23 7.75
CA LEU A 77 -6.56 11.56 7.37
C LEU A 77 -8.05 11.78 7.73
N GLU A 78 -8.50 11.42 8.94
CA GLU A 78 -9.88 11.67 9.37
C GLU A 78 -10.29 13.12 9.01
N LYS A 79 -11.26 13.24 8.08
CA LYS A 79 -11.80 14.43 7.39
C LYS A 79 -11.29 14.79 5.98
N ARG A 80 -10.77 13.84 5.22
CA ARG A 80 -11.14 13.74 3.80
C ARG A 80 -11.76 12.38 3.52
N LYS A 81 -12.86 12.07 4.24
CA LYS A 81 -13.85 11.10 3.73
C LYS A 81 -14.01 11.40 2.26
N CYS A 82 -13.86 10.41 1.39
CA CYS A 82 -14.24 10.41 -0.03
C CYS A 82 -15.33 11.44 -0.33
N THR A 83 -14.89 12.67 -0.60
CA THR A 83 -15.73 13.85 -0.76
C THR A 83 -15.06 14.66 -1.83
N SER A 84 -15.87 15.22 -2.70
CA SER A 84 -15.41 15.59 -4.02
C SER A 84 -14.15 16.46 -4.03
N SER A 85 -13.13 16.00 -4.75
CA SER A 85 -11.85 16.72 -4.87
C SER A 85 -11.88 17.85 -5.89
N ILE A 86 -13.02 18.10 -6.58
CA ILE A 86 -13.14 19.10 -7.65
C ILE A 86 -12.61 20.49 -7.23
N HIS A 87 -12.65 20.80 -5.93
CA HIS A 87 -12.11 22.04 -5.37
C HIS A 87 -11.03 21.83 -4.30
N LYS A 88 -10.39 20.66 -4.27
CA LYS A 88 -9.33 20.32 -3.32
C LYS A 88 -7.97 20.28 -4.04
N PRO A 89 -6.88 20.56 -3.31
CA PRO A 89 -5.55 20.38 -3.88
C PRO A 89 -5.34 18.91 -4.25
N LYS A 90 -4.67 18.66 -5.39
CA LYS A 90 -4.38 17.32 -5.93
C LYS A 90 -3.27 16.58 -5.18
N PHE A 91 -2.49 17.30 -4.38
CA PHE A 91 -1.44 16.76 -3.54
C PHE A 91 -1.20 17.73 -2.39
N GLY A 92 -0.48 17.27 -1.38
CA GLY A 92 -0.09 18.14 -0.30
C GLY A 92 0.76 17.47 0.75
N CYS A 93 1.13 18.29 1.72
CA CYS A 93 1.90 17.89 2.88
C CYS A 93 0.97 17.82 4.09
N ASP A 94 0.83 16.64 4.71
CA ASP A 94 0.14 16.48 5.99
C ASP A 94 1.07 15.87 7.02
N LYS A 95 1.24 16.54 8.16
CA LYS A 95 2.10 16.09 9.27
C LYS A 95 3.49 15.63 8.81
N HIS A 96 4.08 16.37 7.86
CA HIS A 96 5.38 16.10 7.23
C HIS A 96 5.43 14.91 6.28
N TRP A 97 4.29 14.44 5.78
CA TRP A 97 4.21 13.36 4.81
C TRP A 97 3.43 13.78 3.58
N CYS A 98 3.93 13.35 2.42
CA CYS A 98 3.29 13.64 1.15
C CYS A 98 2.11 12.74 0.89
N TRP A 99 1.01 13.34 0.48
CA TRP A 99 -0.16 12.64 -0.04
C TRP A 99 -0.56 13.25 -1.38
N GLN A 100 -1.26 12.47 -2.18
CA GLN A 100 -1.79 12.90 -3.47
C GLN A 100 -3.11 12.20 -3.79
N ASN A 101 -3.91 12.85 -4.62
CA ASN A 101 -5.02 12.23 -5.33
C ASN A 101 -4.48 11.20 -6.31
N CYS A 102 -5.32 10.24 -6.67
CA CYS A 102 -4.92 9.14 -7.54
C CYS A 102 -6.14 8.49 -8.19
N GLY A 103 -5.88 7.65 -9.18
CA GLY A 103 -6.87 6.79 -9.81
C GLY A 103 -7.49 7.45 -11.04
N SER A 104 -8.64 6.94 -11.48
CA SER A 104 -9.40 7.55 -12.56
C SER A 104 -9.89 8.94 -12.18
N ARG A 105 -10.22 9.77 -13.18
CA ARG A 105 -10.89 11.08 -12.98
C ARG A 105 -12.05 10.99 -11.98
N LYS A 106 -12.85 9.93 -12.06
CA LYS A 106 -14.02 9.72 -11.20
C LYS A 106 -13.62 9.43 -9.75
N GLU A 107 -12.56 8.64 -9.56
CA GLU A 107 -12.00 8.34 -8.24
C GLU A 107 -11.36 9.59 -7.64
N GLU A 108 -10.58 10.34 -8.42
CA GLU A 108 -10.10 11.67 -8.04
C GLU A 108 -11.29 12.53 -7.60
N GLU A 109 -12.32 12.69 -8.44
CA GLU A 109 -13.54 13.47 -8.18
C GLU A 109 -14.31 12.99 -6.95
N TRP A 110 -14.16 11.74 -6.52
CA TRP A 110 -14.73 11.19 -5.29
C TRP A 110 -13.80 11.31 -4.08
N GLY A 111 -12.59 11.83 -4.27
CA GLY A 111 -11.63 12.11 -3.21
C GLY A 111 -10.70 10.95 -2.91
N ALA A 112 -10.51 10.00 -3.84
CA ALA A 112 -9.48 8.96 -3.70
C ALA A 112 -8.10 9.61 -3.60
N TRP A 113 -7.30 9.07 -2.70
CA TRP A 113 -5.96 9.56 -2.42
C TRP A 113 -5.06 8.41 -1.96
N CYS A 114 -3.77 8.70 -1.86
CA CYS A 114 -2.76 7.80 -1.31
C CYS A 114 -1.62 8.57 -0.66
N TRP A 115 -0.84 7.86 0.16
CA TRP A 115 0.47 8.33 0.61
C TRP A 115 1.48 8.21 -0.53
N SER A 116 2.37 9.19 -0.66
CA SER A 116 3.44 9.13 -1.67
C SER A 116 4.66 8.38 -1.11
N ALA A 117 5.30 7.61 -1.97
CA ALA A 117 6.52 6.85 -1.67
C ALA A 117 7.52 6.97 -2.82
N HIS A 118 8.81 6.93 -2.48
CA HIS A 118 9.92 6.89 -3.43
C HIS A 118 9.82 5.64 -4.32
N LYS A 119 10.64 5.60 -5.38
CA LYS A 119 10.77 4.44 -6.29
C LYS A 119 9.43 3.96 -6.84
N ASP A 120 8.71 4.91 -7.44
CA ASP A 120 7.40 4.68 -8.03
C ASP A 120 6.44 3.93 -7.06
N GLY A 121 6.45 4.33 -5.79
CA GLY A 121 5.50 3.87 -4.78
C GLY A 121 5.94 2.67 -3.92
N THR A 122 7.07 2.02 -4.21
CA THR A 122 7.54 0.83 -3.47
C THR A 122 8.58 1.15 -2.40
N GLY A 123 9.24 2.31 -2.51
CA GLY A 123 10.29 2.71 -1.61
C GLY A 123 9.77 3.41 -0.35
N ASP A 124 10.70 4.07 0.33
CA ASP A 124 10.43 4.79 1.56
C ASP A 124 9.36 5.89 1.37
N TRP A 125 8.63 6.15 2.45
CA TRP A 125 7.61 7.20 2.49
C TRP A 125 8.22 8.57 2.22
N MET A 126 7.56 9.37 1.39
CA MET A 126 8.04 10.71 1.06
C MET A 126 7.66 11.71 2.15
N SER A 127 8.67 12.36 2.72
CA SER A 127 8.49 13.44 3.69
C SER A 127 8.42 14.81 3.03
N CYS A 128 7.85 15.79 3.74
CA CYS A 128 7.72 17.16 3.25
C CYS A 128 7.78 18.19 4.38
N SER A 129 8.17 19.41 4.02
CA SER A 129 7.95 20.60 4.83
C SER A 129 6.73 21.38 4.33
N THR A 130 6.51 21.38 3.02
CA THR A 130 5.43 22.10 2.34
C THR A 130 4.83 21.25 1.22
N ALA A 131 3.65 21.65 0.72
CA ALA A 131 2.99 20.92 -0.36
C ALA A 131 3.83 20.87 -1.66
N SER A 132 4.67 21.86 -1.93
CA SER A 132 5.53 21.89 -3.12
C SER A 132 6.67 20.88 -3.10
N ASP A 133 6.96 20.29 -1.95
CA ASP A 133 7.95 19.21 -1.83
C ASP A 133 7.38 17.87 -2.32
N CYS A 134 6.06 17.80 -2.50
CA CYS A 134 5.36 16.56 -2.80
C CYS A 134 5.15 16.38 -4.31
N PRO A 135 5.23 15.12 -4.77
CA PRO A 135 4.95 14.80 -6.16
C PRO A 135 3.46 14.99 -6.49
N SER A 136 3.19 15.11 -7.78
CA SER A 136 1.83 15.17 -8.33
C SER A 136 1.53 14.08 -9.36
N ASP A 137 2.47 13.17 -9.59
CA ASP A 137 2.34 12.07 -10.55
C ASP A 137 1.91 10.79 -9.79
N ASP A 138 0.84 10.16 -10.26
CA ASP A 138 0.25 8.94 -9.70
C ASP A 138 1.22 7.79 -9.55
N LYS A 139 2.33 7.75 -10.29
CA LYS A 139 3.34 6.71 -10.12
C LYS A 139 3.97 6.69 -8.72
N TYR A 140 3.98 7.82 -8.02
CA TYR A 140 4.50 7.92 -6.65
C TYR A 140 3.50 7.49 -5.58
N CYS A 141 2.26 7.22 -5.97
CA CYS A 141 1.25 6.65 -5.10
C CYS A 141 1.75 5.30 -4.56
N ALA A 142 1.71 5.12 -3.24
CA ALA A 142 2.32 3.96 -2.63
C ALA A 142 1.66 2.65 -3.07
N LYS A 143 2.49 1.63 -3.31
CA LYS A 143 2.12 0.30 -3.81
C LYS A 143 2.41 -0.78 -2.78
N GLY A 144 2.00 -2.00 -3.09
CA GLY A 144 2.15 -3.16 -2.23
C GLY A 144 0.88 -3.48 -1.45
N ASP A 145 0.90 -4.59 -0.72
CA ASP A 145 -0.21 -5.01 0.12
C ASP A 145 -0.25 -4.18 1.40
N CYS A 146 -0.67 -2.91 1.31
CA CYS A 146 -0.94 -2.04 2.46
C CYS A 146 -2.44 -1.71 2.49
N LYS A 147 -3.01 -1.53 3.69
CA LYS A 147 -4.44 -1.23 3.81
C LYS A 147 -4.75 0.24 3.58
N GLN A 148 -3.79 1.13 3.85
CA GLN A 148 -4.06 2.57 3.97
C GLN A 148 -3.13 3.45 3.14
N CYS A 149 -2.33 2.85 2.25
CA CYS A 149 -1.31 3.58 1.51
C CYS A 149 -1.56 3.66 0.01
N GLY A 150 -2.26 2.69 -0.57
CA GLY A 150 -2.61 2.66 -1.98
C GLY A 150 -3.75 3.59 -2.34
N CYS A 151 -4.03 3.70 -3.64
CA CYS A 151 -5.09 4.56 -4.11
C CYS A 151 -6.43 4.08 -3.58
N GLY A 152 -7.02 4.86 -2.67
CA GLY A 152 -8.10 4.33 -1.87
C GLY A 152 -8.90 5.36 -1.11
N CYS A 153 -10.09 4.91 -0.78
CA CYS A 153 -11.18 5.62 -0.18
C CYS A 153 -12.08 4.54 0.46
#